data_AF-A0A0H4XJ00-F1
#
_entry.id   AF-A0A0H4XJ00-F1
#
_cell.length_a   1.000
_cell.length_b   1.000
_cell.length_c   1.000
_cell.angle_alpha   90.00
_cell.angle_beta   90.00
_cell.angle_gamma   90.00
#
_symmetry.space_group_name_H-M   'P 1'
#
loop_
_entity.id
_entity.type
_entity.pdbx_description
1 polymer ?
#
loop_
_entity_poly.entity_id
_entity_poly.type
_entity_poly.pdbx_seq_one_letter_code
_entity_poly.pdbx_strand_id
1 'polypeptide(L)' 'MRQAIASAEVGDEQHGKDPTVNLIQERVAELLGKEAAL' A
#
# COMPACT_ATOMS: atom_id res chain seq x y z
N MET A 1 14.86 -1.72 -4.36
CA MET A 1 14.02 -2.85 -3.93
C MET A 1 14.26 -3.20 -2.47
N ARG A 2 15.33 -3.94 -2.10
CA ARG A 2 15.55 -4.38 -0.70
C ARG A 2 15.61 -3.22 0.31
N GLN A 3 16.33 -2.16 0.01
CA GLN A 3 16.41 -0.98 0.89
C GLN A 3 15.05 -0.29 1.07
N ALA A 4 14.26 -0.17 0.00
CA ALA A 4 12.93 0.44 0.06
C ALA A 4 11.96 -0.39 0.90
N ILE A 5 12.01 -1.72 0.78
CA ILE A 5 11.22 -2.64 1.63
C ILE A 5 11.65 -2.50 3.09
N ALA A 6 12.96 -2.46 3.35
CA ALA A 6 13.49 -2.36 4.71
C ALA A 6 13.20 -1.00 5.39
N SER A 7 12.99 0.06 4.62
CA SER A 7 12.71 1.40 5.13
C SER A 7 11.23 1.81 5.05
N ALA A 8 10.36 0.94 4.54
CA ALA A 8 8.94 1.23 4.40
C ALA A 8 8.27 1.32 5.78
N GLU A 9 7.31 2.23 5.93
CA GLU A 9 6.49 2.31 7.13
C GLU A 9 5.50 1.14 7.13
N VAL A 10 5.44 0.39 8.23
CA VAL A 10 4.58 -0.80 8.36
C VAL A 10 3.52 -0.58 9.43
N GLY A 11 2.36 -1.18 9.23
CA GLY A 11 1.23 -1.10 10.15
C GLY A 11 0.44 -2.40 10.23
N ASP A 12 -0.72 -2.34 10.88
CA ASP A 12 -1.60 -3.49 11.04
C ASP A 12 -2.52 -3.64 9.83
N GLU A 13 -2.11 -4.49 8.89
CA GLU A 13 -2.85 -4.71 7.65
C GLU A 13 -4.20 -5.39 7.86
N GLN A 14 -4.34 -6.26 8.86
CA GLN A 14 -5.63 -6.93 9.12
C GLN A 14 -6.73 -5.94 9.47
N HIS A 15 -6.37 -4.78 10.01
CA HIS A 15 -7.27 -3.67 10.31
C HIS A 15 -7.17 -2.51 9.30
N GLY A 16 -6.48 -2.69 8.17
CA GLY A 16 -6.33 -1.68 7.10
C GLY A 16 -5.46 -0.48 7.48
N LYS A 17 -4.53 -0.65 8.42
CA LYS A 17 -3.71 0.44 8.98
C LYS A 17 -2.26 0.42 8.50
N ASP A 18 -1.90 -0.40 7.52
CA ASP A 18 -0.57 -0.35 6.92
C ASP A 18 -0.50 0.77 5.87
N PRO A 19 0.28 1.84 6.11
CA PRO A 19 0.33 2.98 5.21
C PRO A 19 0.99 2.63 3.87
N THR A 20 1.95 1.71 3.86
CA THR A 20 2.62 1.30 2.62
C THR A 20 1.68 0.47 1.75
N VAL A 21 0.87 -0.41 2.35
CA VAL A 21 -0.12 -1.17 1.59
C VAL A 21 -1.18 -0.24 0.99
N ASN A 22 -1.73 0.67 1.78
CA ASN A 22 -2.75 1.62 1.32
C ASN A 22 -2.24 2.46 0.13
N LEU A 23 -1.01 2.98 0.21
CA LEU A 23 -0.38 3.74 -0.88
C LEU A 23 -0.22 2.91 -2.16
N ILE A 24 0.18 1.63 -2.03
CA ILE A 24 0.32 0.74 -3.19
C ILE A 24 -1.04 0.46 -3.81
N GLN A 25 -2.07 0.18 -3.00
CA GLN A 25 -3.42 -0.06 -3.48
C GLN A 25 -3.96 1.15 -4.25
N GLU A 26 -3.85 2.36 -3.71
CA GLU A 26 -4.27 3.60 -4.38
C GLU A 26 -3.57 3.78 -5.72
N ARG A 27 -2.24 3.62 -5.74
CA ARG A 27 -1.44 3.82 -6.96
C ARG A 27 -1.76 2.79 -8.05
N VAL A 28 -1.99 1.54 -7.67
CA VAL A 28 -2.37 0.49 -8.62
C VAL A 28 -3.80 0.67 -9.11
N ALA A 29 -4.71 1.09 -8.24
CA ALA A 29 -6.08 1.41 -8.59
C ALA A 29 -6.14 2.55 -9.61
N GLU A 30 -5.39 3.63 -9.40
CA GLU A 30 -5.24 4.73 -10.37
C GLU A 30 -4.68 4.24 -11.71
N LEU A 31 -3.59 3.47 -11.68
CA LEU A 31 -2.93 2.96 -12.89
C LEU A 31 -3.87 2.08 -13.75
N LEU A 32 -4.75 1.33 -13.09
CA LEU A 32 -5.64 0.37 -13.74
C LEU A 32 -7.07 0.90 -13.94
N GLY A 33 -7.36 2.14 -13.52
CA GLY A 33 -8.69 2.74 -13.59
C GLY A 33 -9.73 1.98 -12.78
N LYS A 34 -9.36 1.54 -11.57
CA LYS A 34 -10.19 0.83 -10.60
C LYS A 34 -10.33 1.61 -9.31
N GLU A 35 -11.27 1.21 -8.48
CA GLU A 35 -11.36 1.68 -7.09
C GLU A 35 -10.34 0.93 -6.22
N ALA A 36 -9.78 1.60 -5.22
CA ALA A 36 -8.86 0.97 -4.26
C ALA A 36 -9.64 -0.01 -3.36
N ALA A 37 -8.98 -1.09 -2.95
CA ALA A 37 -9.60 -2.21 -2.24
C ALA A 37 -9.61 -2.06 -0.71
N LEU A 38 -9.63 -0.81 -0.22
CA LEU A 38 -9.54 -0.42 1.20
C LEU A 38 -10.59 -1.08 2.08
#